data_AF-A0A951ZFX6-F1
#
_entry.id   AF-A0A951ZFX6-F1
#
_cell.length_a   1.000
_cell.length_b   1.000
_cell.length_c   1.000
_cell.angle_alpha   90.00
_cell.angle_beta   90.00
_cell.angle_gamma   90.00
#
_symmetry.space_group_name_H-M   'P 1'
#
loop_
_entity.id
_entity.type
_entity.pdbx_description
1 polymer ?
#
loop_
_entity_poly.entity_id
_entity_poly.type
_entity_poly.pdbx_seq_one_letter_code
_entity_poly.pdbx_strand_id
1 'polypeptide(L)'
;MTDSSSPRDIIVHVFGRTDVGRTREHNEDAFVVADLTTMNATLQPEVREHRPGKRGSLFMVADGMGGAAAGEVASQMATEVVLEELDTRWRRTDSSDPDAFAAALRAAVETANTRIHRYALDHPENRGMGTTTTIAGILGDMLYLCQVGDSRGYLVRNGVAIQVTKDQSLVQRLIDAGELTAEEAETSERRNIILQALGPEPAVKVDVTMQQIRRGDVLVLCSDGMSGQMRTPDIARIVTEQAPDLTATCKALIDLANENGGPDNITVIAARFEGADLQLPEAAEFVGHQPYVSQVEARATMPLTAASIEQSLQDATLMEMSLVTTAESESPVAPNHEAGGKRTTVPMTEPADVVPAPRVSVAQLRLIFGGVATLVAAWLIWVYFFKG
;
A
#
# COMPACT_ATOMS: atom_id res chain seq x y z
N MET A 1 -17.78 -17.93 -12.88
CA MET A 1 -16.43 -17.41 -13.18
C MET A 1 -16.60 -16.29 -14.18
N THR A 2 -16.84 -15.07 -13.67
CA THR A 2 -16.86 -13.87 -14.50
C THR A 2 -15.42 -13.51 -14.83
N ASP A 3 -15.12 -13.45 -16.13
CA ASP A 3 -13.87 -12.98 -16.69
C ASP A 3 -13.54 -11.59 -16.11
N SER A 4 -12.52 -11.49 -15.25
CA SER A 4 -12.14 -10.27 -14.55
C SER A 4 -11.31 -9.31 -15.40
N SER A 5 -11.32 -9.48 -16.72
CA SER A 5 -10.45 -8.76 -17.67
C SER A 5 -11.12 -7.57 -18.35
N SER A 6 -12.45 -7.41 -18.25
CA SER A 6 -13.12 -6.22 -18.76
C SER A 6 -12.87 -5.02 -17.83
N PRO A 7 -12.42 -3.86 -18.34
CA PRO A 7 -12.25 -2.66 -17.52
C PRO A 7 -13.58 -2.33 -16.84
N ARG A 8 -13.57 -2.21 -15.51
CA ARG A 8 -14.77 -1.79 -14.79
C ARG A 8 -15.10 -0.35 -15.19
N ASP A 9 -16.39 -0.06 -15.38
CA ASP A 9 -16.92 1.28 -15.58
C ASP A 9 -16.88 2.04 -14.24
N ILE A 10 -15.66 2.40 -13.83
CA ILE A 10 -15.35 3.27 -12.69
C ILE A 10 -14.70 4.51 -13.27
N ILE A 11 -15.19 5.68 -12.86
CA ILE A 11 -14.67 6.99 -13.25
C ILE A 11 -14.22 7.68 -11.97
N VAL A 12 -12.99 8.19 -11.98
CA VAL A 12 -12.43 8.98 -10.90
C VAL A 12 -12.30 10.40 -11.40
N HIS A 13 -12.96 11.32 -10.71
CA HIS A 13 -12.64 12.75 -10.81
C HIS A 13 -11.76 13.11 -9.64
N VAL A 14 -10.65 13.80 -9.85
CA VAL A 14 -9.71 14.15 -8.79
C VAL A 14 -9.12 15.53 -9.01
N PHE A 15 -8.94 16.24 -7.90
CA PHE A 15 -8.21 17.49 -7.87
C PHE A 15 -7.35 17.52 -6.61
N GLY A 16 -6.14 18.05 -6.73
CA GLY A 16 -5.23 18.25 -5.62
C GLY A 16 -4.72 19.68 -5.60
N ARG A 17 -4.50 20.22 -4.41
CA ARG A 17 -3.98 21.56 -4.21
C ARG A 17 -3.19 21.63 -2.91
N THR A 18 -2.14 22.46 -2.93
CA THR A 18 -1.37 22.82 -1.74
C THR A 18 -1.30 24.35 -1.62
N ASP A 19 -1.14 24.84 -0.39
CA ASP A 19 -1.02 26.24 -0.02
C ASP A 19 -0.02 26.37 1.14
N VAL A 20 0.79 27.43 1.13
CA VAL A 20 1.82 27.64 2.16
C VAL A 20 1.19 27.89 3.54
N GLY A 21 -0.08 28.29 3.59
CA GLY A 21 -0.71 28.77 4.81
C GLY A 21 -0.43 30.26 5.04
N ARG A 22 -0.79 30.76 6.23
CA ARG A 22 -0.60 32.18 6.61
C ARG A 22 0.69 32.45 7.38
N THR A 23 1.23 31.41 8.03
CA THR A 23 2.30 31.59 9.03
C THR A 23 3.66 31.06 8.55
N ARG A 24 3.68 30.07 7.66
CA ARG A 24 4.93 29.50 7.13
C ARG A 24 5.48 30.36 5.99
N GLU A 25 6.80 30.29 5.79
CA GLU A 25 7.50 30.95 4.66
C GLU A 25 7.67 30.01 3.46
N HIS A 26 7.73 28.71 3.72
CA HIS A 26 8.00 27.66 2.75
C HIS A 26 6.91 26.59 2.82
N ASN A 27 6.77 25.81 1.75
CA ASN A 27 5.87 24.67 1.70
C ASN A 27 6.68 23.38 1.79
N GLU A 28 6.59 22.70 2.93
CA GLU A 28 7.23 21.42 3.19
C GLU A 28 6.30 20.24 2.81
N ASP A 29 5.04 20.51 2.42
CA ASP A 29 4.12 19.50 1.93
C ASP A 29 4.39 19.13 0.46
N ALA A 30 4.21 17.84 0.16
CA ALA A 30 4.15 17.30 -1.19
C ALA A 30 2.88 16.46 -1.38
N PHE A 31 2.39 16.39 -2.61
CA PHE A 31 1.32 15.47 -2.96
C PHE A 31 1.44 14.97 -4.39
N VAL A 32 0.87 13.80 -4.65
CA VAL A 32 0.85 13.22 -5.99
C VAL A 32 -0.45 12.49 -6.29
N VAL A 33 -0.87 12.58 -7.55
CA VAL A 33 -1.99 11.83 -8.13
C VAL A 33 -1.43 11.08 -9.33
N ALA A 34 -1.63 9.77 -9.39
CA ALA A 34 -1.09 8.95 -10.47
C ALA A 34 -2.06 7.86 -10.95
N ASP A 35 -2.06 7.62 -12.26
CA ASP A 35 -2.55 6.36 -12.81
C ASP A 35 -1.41 5.34 -12.80
N LEU A 36 -1.54 4.30 -11.98
CA LEU A 36 -0.52 3.27 -11.80
C LEU A 36 -0.38 2.34 -13.00
N THR A 37 -1.29 2.41 -13.97
CA THR A 37 -1.22 1.61 -15.20
C THR A 37 -0.31 2.27 -16.23
N THR A 38 -0.42 3.59 -16.37
CA THR A 38 0.41 4.39 -17.28
C THR A 38 1.66 4.97 -16.60
N MET A 39 1.69 5.01 -15.27
CA MET A 39 2.60 5.82 -14.44
C MET A 39 2.55 7.30 -14.75
N ASN A 40 1.44 7.80 -15.29
CA ASN A 40 1.27 9.23 -15.45
C ASN A 40 0.92 9.85 -14.08
N ALA A 41 1.84 10.62 -13.53
CA ALA A 41 1.70 11.33 -12.26
C ALA A 41 1.59 12.84 -12.53
N THR A 42 0.36 13.34 -12.69
CA THR A 42 0.09 14.73 -13.07
C THR A 42 -1.29 15.16 -12.60
N LEU A 43 -1.54 16.47 -12.57
CA LEU A 43 -2.87 17.04 -12.41
C LEU A 43 -3.41 17.59 -13.73
N GLN A 44 -2.90 17.13 -14.87
CA GLN A 44 -3.50 17.43 -16.17
C GLN A 44 -4.85 16.73 -16.33
N PRO A 45 -5.74 17.22 -17.23
CA PRO A 45 -7.09 16.70 -17.40
C PRO A 45 -7.16 15.17 -17.53
N GLU A 46 -6.20 14.54 -18.21
CA GLU A 46 -6.18 13.08 -18.39
C GLU A 46 -6.05 12.27 -17.09
N VAL A 47 -5.52 12.87 -16.01
CA VAL A 47 -5.40 12.25 -14.68
C VAL A 47 -6.37 12.87 -13.67
N ARG A 48 -6.95 14.04 -13.97
CA ARG A 48 -8.05 14.62 -13.18
C ARG A 48 -9.37 13.95 -13.44
N GLU A 49 -9.59 13.41 -14.63
CA GLU A 49 -10.73 12.57 -14.95
C GLU A 49 -10.24 11.36 -15.71
N HIS A 50 -10.23 10.21 -15.03
CA HIS A 50 -9.71 8.98 -15.61
C HIS A 50 -10.49 7.76 -15.16
N ARG A 51 -10.32 6.70 -15.94
CA ARG A 51 -10.80 5.36 -15.61
C ARG A 51 -9.61 4.60 -15.05
N PRO A 52 -9.65 4.13 -13.79
CA PRO A 52 -8.54 3.37 -13.23
C PRO A 52 -8.23 2.16 -14.12
N GLY A 53 -7.00 2.08 -14.61
CA GLY A 53 -6.57 0.93 -15.39
C GLY A 53 -6.36 -0.32 -14.52
N LYS A 54 -5.85 -1.40 -15.11
CA LYS A 54 -5.66 -2.69 -14.43
C LYS A 54 -4.76 -2.63 -13.17
N ARG A 55 -3.93 -1.60 -13.04
CA ARG A 55 -3.04 -1.39 -11.88
C ARG A 55 -3.60 -0.39 -10.87
N GLY A 56 -4.73 0.24 -11.17
CA GLY A 56 -5.38 1.17 -10.25
C GLY A 56 -4.87 2.60 -10.36
N SER A 57 -5.14 3.36 -9.31
CA SER A 57 -4.72 4.76 -9.17
C SER A 57 -4.17 5.02 -7.77
N LEU A 58 -3.39 6.08 -7.64
CA LEU A 58 -2.73 6.48 -6.40
C LEU A 58 -3.02 7.95 -6.12
N PHE A 59 -3.36 8.25 -4.87
CA PHE A 59 -3.35 9.59 -4.31
C PHE A 59 -2.46 9.56 -3.08
N MET A 60 -1.63 10.57 -2.89
CA MET A 60 -0.70 10.61 -1.75
C MET A 60 -0.50 12.05 -1.30
N VAL A 61 -0.50 12.24 0.01
CA VAL A 61 -0.05 13.47 0.68
C VAL A 61 1.11 13.09 1.61
N ALA A 62 2.14 13.93 1.65
CA ALA A 62 3.29 13.82 2.53
C ALA A 62 3.57 15.20 3.14
N ASP A 63 3.55 15.29 4.45
CA ASP A 63 3.77 16.51 5.23
C ASP A 63 5.20 16.49 5.78
N GLY A 64 6.04 17.41 5.30
CA GLY A 64 7.47 17.45 5.59
C GLY A 64 7.80 18.14 6.92
N MET A 65 8.80 17.61 7.63
CA MET A 65 9.31 18.20 8.85
C MET A 65 10.84 18.09 8.95
N GLY A 66 11.45 18.90 9.82
CA GLY A 66 12.90 18.98 10.01
C GLY A 66 13.48 20.37 9.75
N GLY A 67 12.62 21.38 9.56
CA GLY A 67 12.98 22.72 9.11
C GLY A 67 12.87 22.83 7.59
N ALA A 68 12.53 24.02 7.09
CA ALA A 68 12.12 24.28 5.69
C ALA A 68 12.79 23.39 4.62
N ALA A 69 14.11 23.47 4.48
CA ALA A 69 14.81 22.73 3.42
C ALA A 69 14.83 21.21 3.64
N ALA A 70 14.80 20.75 4.89
CA ALA A 70 14.88 19.34 5.22
C ALA A 70 13.51 18.64 5.07
N GLY A 71 12.43 19.31 5.48
CA GLY A 71 11.06 18.80 5.35
C GLY A 71 10.62 18.68 3.88
N GLU A 72 10.86 19.72 3.08
CA GLU A 72 10.58 19.72 1.63
C GLU A 72 11.31 18.56 0.92
N VAL A 73 12.59 18.34 1.24
CA VAL A 73 13.36 17.23 0.67
C VAL A 73 12.78 15.87 1.08
N ALA A 74 12.37 15.72 2.34
CA ALA A 74 11.83 14.45 2.84
C ALA A 74 10.47 14.12 2.18
N SER A 75 9.53 15.07 2.11
CA SER A 75 8.20 14.86 1.53
C SER A 75 8.28 14.62 0.01
N GLN A 76 9.13 15.36 -0.70
CA GLN A 76 9.38 15.12 -2.12
C GLN A 76 9.96 13.72 -2.35
N MET A 77 11.01 13.35 -1.60
CA MET A 77 11.62 12.02 -1.71
C MET A 77 10.62 10.90 -1.42
N ALA A 78 9.71 11.07 -0.46
CA ALA A 78 8.67 10.09 -0.20
C ALA A 78 7.78 9.86 -1.43
N THR A 79 7.29 10.92 -2.07
CA THR A 79 6.43 10.80 -3.25
C THR A 79 7.14 10.14 -4.44
N GLU A 80 8.40 10.51 -4.69
CA GLU A 80 9.21 9.97 -5.78
C GLU A 80 9.51 8.48 -5.59
N VAL A 81 9.97 8.11 -4.39
CA VAL A 81 10.34 6.72 -4.08
C VAL A 81 9.11 5.82 -4.10
N VAL A 82 7.97 6.27 -3.59
CA VAL A 82 6.73 5.48 -3.64
C VAL A 82 6.33 5.19 -5.08
N LEU A 83 6.37 6.18 -5.97
CA LEU A 83 6.06 5.96 -7.39
C LEU A 83 7.06 5.03 -8.08
N GLU A 84 8.35 5.16 -7.80
CA GLU A 84 9.39 4.29 -8.34
C GLU A 84 9.19 2.83 -7.92
N GLU A 85 8.94 2.58 -6.63
CA GLU A 85 8.70 1.23 -6.12
C GLU A 85 7.39 0.63 -6.68
N LEU A 86 6.36 1.44 -6.91
CA LEU A 86 5.13 0.97 -7.54
C LEU A 86 5.29 0.69 -9.04
N ASP A 87 6.07 1.48 -9.79
CA ASP A 87 6.37 1.13 -11.20
C ASP A 87 7.15 -0.20 -11.26
N THR A 88 8.15 -0.37 -10.39
CA THR A 88 9.05 -1.51 -10.45
C THR A 88 8.42 -2.80 -9.92
N ARG A 89 7.64 -2.74 -8.84
CA ARG A 89 7.12 -3.93 -8.15
C ARG A 89 5.64 -4.21 -8.40
N TRP A 90 4.83 -3.18 -8.65
CA TRP A 90 3.38 -3.36 -8.87
C TRP A 90 2.99 -3.28 -10.33
N ARG A 91 3.39 -2.25 -11.06
CA ARG A 91 2.94 -2.09 -12.45
C ARG A 91 3.36 -3.25 -13.36
N ARG A 92 4.55 -3.78 -13.12
CA ARG A 92 5.19 -4.85 -13.90
C ARG A 92 4.80 -6.27 -13.49
N THR A 93 4.06 -6.46 -12.39
CA THR A 93 3.47 -7.77 -12.09
C THR A 93 2.32 -8.05 -13.06
N ASP A 94 1.87 -9.31 -13.16
CA ASP A 94 0.59 -9.66 -13.79
C ASP A 94 -0.55 -9.83 -12.78
N SER A 95 -0.25 -9.73 -11.48
CA SER A 95 -1.23 -9.90 -10.41
C SER A 95 -2.25 -8.76 -10.35
N SER A 96 -3.52 -9.09 -10.14
CA SER A 96 -4.58 -8.16 -9.73
C SER A 96 -5.08 -8.49 -8.31
N ASP A 97 -4.25 -9.17 -7.53
CA ASP A 97 -4.58 -9.63 -6.18
C ASP A 97 -4.58 -8.47 -5.17
N PRO A 98 -5.67 -8.26 -4.42
CA PRO A 98 -5.75 -7.37 -3.27
C PRO A 98 -4.56 -7.44 -2.30
N ASP A 99 -4.15 -8.66 -1.90
CA ASP A 99 -3.07 -8.83 -0.93
C ASP A 99 -1.73 -8.38 -1.51
N ALA A 100 -1.45 -8.73 -2.77
CA ALA A 100 -0.27 -8.27 -3.48
C ALA A 100 -0.24 -6.73 -3.64
N PHE A 101 -1.39 -6.09 -3.88
CA PHE A 101 -1.47 -4.64 -3.99
C PHE A 101 -1.21 -3.94 -2.66
N ALA A 102 -1.88 -4.37 -1.59
CA ALA A 102 -1.66 -3.83 -0.25
C ALA A 102 -0.20 -4.02 0.21
N ALA A 103 0.40 -5.18 -0.08
CA ALA A 103 1.81 -5.45 0.19
C ALA A 103 2.74 -4.53 -0.62
N ALA A 104 2.41 -4.25 -1.89
CA ALA A 104 3.20 -3.33 -2.71
C ALA A 104 3.16 -1.89 -2.17
N LEU A 105 1.99 -1.39 -1.76
CA LEU A 105 1.86 -0.07 -1.14
C LEU A 105 2.67 0.01 0.16
N ARG A 106 2.55 -1.00 1.04
CA ARG A 106 3.34 -1.09 2.29
C ARG A 106 4.84 -1.06 2.01
N ALA A 107 5.31 -1.91 1.10
CA ALA A 107 6.73 -2.03 0.76
C ALA A 107 7.29 -0.74 0.14
N ALA A 108 6.49 -0.01 -0.64
CA ALA A 108 6.85 1.29 -1.18
C ALA A 108 7.10 2.32 -0.06
N VAL A 109 6.21 2.38 0.94
CA VAL A 109 6.37 3.26 2.11
C VAL A 109 7.58 2.88 2.96
N GLU A 110 7.79 1.59 3.23
CA GLU A 110 8.96 1.12 3.99
C GLU A 110 10.29 1.41 3.25
N THR A 111 10.27 1.34 1.92
CA THR A 111 11.44 1.70 1.10
C THR A 111 11.68 3.21 1.12
N ALA A 112 10.62 4.03 1.04
CA ALA A 112 10.72 5.47 1.22
C ALA A 112 11.35 5.82 2.58
N ASN A 113 10.89 5.19 3.68
CA ASN A 113 11.51 5.35 4.99
C ASN A 113 13.02 5.05 4.95
N THR A 114 13.39 3.90 4.39
CA THR A 114 14.79 3.47 4.32
C THR A 114 15.66 4.46 3.54
N ARG A 115 15.16 5.00 2.42
CA ARG A 115 15.91 5.96 1.59
C ARG A 115 16.03 7.32 2.27
N ILE A 116 14.96 7.84 2.87
CA ILE A 116 14.95 9.09 3.63
C ILE A 116 15.90 8.97 4.83
N HIS A 117 15.82 7.88 5.60
CA HIS A 117 16.70 7.65 6.74
C HIS A 117 18.18 7.65 6.34
N ARG A 118 18.54 6.93 5.27
CA ARG A 118 19.92 6.92 4.76
C ARG A 118 20.38 8.29 4.30
N TYR A 119 19.54 9.00 3.55
CA TYR A 119 19.88 10.33 3.07
C TYR A 119 20.16 11.30 4.23
N ALA A 120 19.40 11.22 5.32
CA ALA A 120 19.60 12.05 6.51
C ALA A 120 20.92 11.75 7.25
N LEU A 121 21.39 10.49 7.18
CA LEU A 121 22.69 10.09 7.72
C LEU A 121 23.86 10.60 6.86
N ASP A 122 23.68 10.64 5.54
CA ASP A 122 24.70 11.07 4.58
C ASP A 122 24.79 12.61 4.47
N HIS A 123 23.74 13.33 4.88
CA HIS A 123 23.63 14.79 4.79
C HIS A 123 23.35 15.42 6.17
N PRO A 124 24.38 15.75 6.96
CA PRO A 124 24.22 16.27 8.32
C PRO A 124 23.38 17.56 8.42
N GLU A 125 23.31 18.36 7.37
CA GLU A 125 22.46 19.54 7.25
C GLU A 125 20.96 19.21 7.23
N ASN A 126 20.60 17.98 6.85
CA ASN A 126 19.22 17.46 6.84
C ASN A 126 18.96 16.55 8.04
N ARG A 127 19.76 16.67 9.11
CA ARG A 127 19.61 15.86 10.31
C ARG A 127 18.24 16.11 10.94
N GLY A 128 17.49 15.03 11.16
CA GLY A 128 16.15 15.10 11.73
C GLY A 128 15.06 15.38 10.70
N MET A 129 15.40 15.38 9.40
CA MET A 129 14.38 15.39 8.35
C MET A 129 13.45 14.19 8.49
N GLY A 130 12.19 14.42 8.19
CA GLY A 130 11.21 13.36 8.07
C GLY A 130 9.95 13.86 7.43
N THR A 131 9.03 12.96 7.18
CA THR A 131 7.74 13.32 6.61
C THR A 131 6.66 12.32 7.02
N THR A 132 5.42 12.76 7.09
CA THR A 132 4.27 11.85 7.10
C THR A 132 4.11 11.24 5.71
N THR A 133 3.25 10.23 5.60
CA THR A 133 2.79 9.74 4.31
C THR A 133 1.42 9.11 4.48
N THR A 134 0.42 9.67 3.79
CA THR A 134 -0.92 9.08 3.68
C THR A 134 -1.22 8.82 2.22
N ILE A 135 -1.17 7.54 1.85
CA ILE A 135 -1.46 7.04 0.51
C ILE A 135 -2.89 6.50 0.49
N ALA A 136 -3.60 6.73 -0.61
CA ALA A 136 -4.82 6.02 -0.96
C ALA A 136 -4.69 5.42 -2.36
N GLY A 137 -4.61 4.09 -2.44
CA GLY A 137 -4.57 3.33 -3.68
C GLY A 137 -5.94 2.73 -4.00
N ILE A 138 -6.38 2.84 -5.25
CA ILE A 138 -7.60 2.17 -5.72
C ILE A 138 -7.21 0.93 -6.50
N LEU A 139 -7.83 -0.21 -6.19
CA LEU A 139 -7.81 -1.38 -7.07
C LEU A 139 -9.23 -1.93 -7.22
N GLY A 140 -9.78 -1.88 -8.43
CA GLY A 140 -11.19 -2.19 -8.66
C GLY A 140 -12.09 -1.19 -7.93
N ASP A 141 -13.01 -1.69 -7.09
CA ASP A 141 -13.91 -0.89 -6.23
C ASP A 141 -13.41 -0.76 -4.78
N MET A 142 -12.15 -1.12 -4.52
CA MET A 142 -11.56 -1.11 -3.19
C MET A 142 -10.54 0.02 -3.04
N LEU A 143 -10.65 0.75 -1.94
CA LEU A 143 -9.70 1.74 -1.49
C LEU A 143 -8.77 1.12 -0.44
N TYR A 144 -7.47 1.30 -0.59
CA TYR A 144 -6.44 0.89 0.36
C TYR A 144 -5.70 2.13 0.82
N LEU A 145 -5.76 2.43 2.11
CA LEU A 145 -4.98 3.52 2.67
C LEU A 145 -3.77 2.99 3.42
N CYS A 146 -2.60 3.55 3.13
CA CYS A 146 -1.36 3.25 3.85
C CYS A 146 -0.89 4.54 4.52
N GLN A 147 -0.74 4.52 5.84
CA GLN A 147 -0.44 5.71 6.64
C GLN A 147 0.79 5.53 7.53
N VAL A 148 1.59 6.59 7.54
CA VAL A 148 2.60 6.90 8.56
C VAL A 148 2.42 8.37 8.98
N GLY A 149 2.27 8.62 10.28
CA GLY A 149 2.04 9.97 10.82
C GLY A 149 0.57 10.31 11.04
N ASP A 150 0.22 11.59 10.95
CA ASP A 150 -1.07 12.17 11.35
C ASP A 150 -1.76 12.99 10.25
N SER A 151 -1.23 13.01 9.03
CA SER A 151 -2.03 13.36 7.85
C SER A 151 -3.22 12.40 7.72
N ARG A 152 -4.35 12.86 7.17
CA ARG A 152 -5.64 12.16 7.29
C ARG A 152 -6.29 11.84 5.96
N GLY A 153 -7.10 10.78 5.99
CA GLY A 153 -8.04 10.44 4.93
C GLY A 153 -9.47 10.40 5.46
N TYR A 154 -10.38 11.05 4.75
CA TYR A 154 -11.81 11.08 5.03
C TYR A 154 -12.58 10.52 3.84
N LEU A 155 -13.59 9.68 4.10
CA LEU A 155 -14.58 9.31 3.09
C LEU A 155 -15.89 10.05 3.39
N VAL A 156 -16.36 10.83 2.42
CA VAL A 156 -17.66 11.50 2.46
C VAL A 156 -18.66 10.67 1.70
N ARG A 157 -19.63 10.10 2.42
CA ARG A 157 -20.70 9.26 1.88
C ARG A 157 -22.04 9.76 2.41
N ASN A 158 -23.01 9.94 1.51
CA ASN A 158 -24.36 10.42 1.86
C ASN A 158 -24.35 11.70 2.73
N GLY A 159 -23.42 12.63 2.45
CA GLY A 159 -23.29 13.90 3.17
C GLY A 159 -22.67 13.80 4.56
N VAL A 160 -22.11 12.65 4.94
CA VAL A 160 -21.39 12.44 6.20
C VAL A 160 -19.92 12.17 5.88
N ALA A 161 -19.01 12.96 6.47
CA ALA A 161 -17.58 12.71 6.43
C ALA A 161 -17.18 11.80 7.59
N ILE A 162 -16.40 10.77 7.30
CA ILE A 162 -15.84 9.85 8.29
C ILE A 162 -14.35 9.72 8.05
N GLN A 163 -13.55 9.90 9.10
CA GLN A 163 -12.12 9.64 9.03
C GLN A 163 -11.91 8.13 8.87
N VAL A 164 -11.25 7.73 7.79
CA VAL A 164 -10.94 6.32 7.50
C VAL A 164 -9.53 5.95 7.94
N THR A 165 -8.68 6.95 8.21
CA THR A 165 -7.34 6.72 8.75
C THR A 165 -7.30 6.83 10.28
N LYS A 166 -6.16 6.46 10.87
CA LYS A 166 -5.93 6.62 12.31
C LYS A 166 -4.58 7.27 12.56
N ASP A 167 -4.60 8.43 13.23
CA ASP A 167 -3.41 9.22 13.48
C ASP A 167 -2.39 8.43 14.33
N GLN A 168 -1.12 8.50 13.95
CA GLN A 168 -0.04 7.93 14.74
C GLN A 168 0.56 8.98 15.68
N SER A 169 -0.30 9.63 16.48
CA SER A 169 0.04 10.73 17.39
C SER A 169 -0.08 10.35 18.86
N LEU A 170 0.51 11.17 19.75
CA LEU A 170 0.42 10.98 21.19
C LEU A 170 -1.02 11.05 21.68
N VAL A 171 -1.79 12.04 21.19
CA VAL A 171 -3.20 12.20 21.57
C VAL A 171 -4.04 11.01 21.15
N GLN A 172 -3.80 10.45 19.96
CA GLN A 172 -4.50 9.23 19.53
C GLN A 172 -4.16 8.03 20.42
N ARG A 173 -2.90 7.89 20.85
CA ARG A 173 -2.52 6.83 21.80
C ARG A 173 -3.23 6.99 23.15
N LEU A 174 -3.40 8.21 23.63
CA LEU A 174 -4.12 8.48 24.89
C LEU A 174 -5.62 8.19 24.76
N ILE A 175 -6.23 8.52 23.61
CA ILE A 175 -7.62 8.13 23.29
C ILE A 175 -7.76 6.61 23.28
N ASP A 176 -6.86 5.90 22.60
CA ASP A 176 -6.88 4.44 22.51
C ASP A 176 -6.73 3.77 23.88
N ALA A 177 -6.00 4.40 24.80
CA ALA A 177 -5.83 3.95 26.18
C ALA A 177 -7.03 4.31 27.09
N GLY A 178 -8.00 5.08 26.59
CA GLY A 178 -9.13 5.59 27.39
C GLY A 178 -8.73 6.67 28.40
N GLU A 179 -7.55 7.27 28.23
CA GLU A 179 -7.03 8.33 29.11
C GLU A 179 -7.54 9.73 28.71
N LEU A 180 -8.12 9.85 27.51
CA LEU A 180 -8.50 11.13 26.92
C LEU A 180 -9.70 10.91 25.97
N THR A 181 -10.71 11.78 25.98
CA THR A 181 -11.83 11.67 25.02
C THR A 181 -11.49 12.30 23.66
N ALA A 182 -12.25 12.01 22.61
CA ALA A 182 -12.02 12.64 21.31
C ALA A 182 -12.13 14.17 21.39
N GLU A 183 -13.08 14.69 22.17
CA GLU A 183 -13.31 16.12 22.37
C GLU A 183 -12.19 16.79 23.18
N GLU A 184 -11.66 16.11 24.19
CA GLU A 184 -10.51 16.60 24.94
C GLU A 184 -9.25 16.64 24.06
N ALA A 185 -9.12 15.72 23.10
CA ALA A 185 -7.94 15.63 22.23
C ALA A 185 -7.83 16.82 21.29
N GLU A 186 -8.96 17.32 20.79
CA GLU A 186 -9.03 18.48 19.89
C GLU A 186 -8.42 19.74 20.51
N THR A 187 -8.50 19.88 21.85
CA THR A 187 -8.01 21.07 22.57
C THR A 187 -6.67 20.85 23.29
N SER A 188 -6.07 19.67 23.14
CA SER A 188 -4.82 19.31 23.80
C SER A 188 -3.64 20.12 23.27
N GLU A 189 -2.80 20.63 24.18
CA GLU A 189 -1.52 21.26 23.84
C GLU A 189 -0.55 20.28 23.16
N ARG A 190 -0.79 18.98 23.31
CA ARG A 190 0.06 17.90 22.78
C ARG A 190 -0.44 17.33 21.45
N ARG A 191 -1.43 17.97 20.82
CA ARG A 191 -2.08 17.45 19.61
C ARG A 191 -1.14 17.31 18.40
N ASN A 192 -0.08 18.12 18.33
CA ASN A 192 0.91 18.10 17.25
C ASN A 192 2.08 17.12 17.48
N ILE A 193 2.03 16.27 18.52
CA ILE A 193 3.11 15.32 18.80
C ILE A 193 2.85 14.03 18.04
N ILE A 194 3.54 13.85 16.91
CA ILE A 194 3.54 12.59 16.15
C ILE A 194 4.49 11.56 16.78
N LEU A 195 4.12 10.29 16.69
CA LEU A 195 4.90 9.15 17.19
C LEU A 195 5.57 8.34 16.09
N GLN A 196 5.23 8.60 14.83
CA GLN A 196 5.73 7.90 13.66
C GLN A 196 5.87 8.89 12.50
N ALA A 197 6.97 8.75 11.77
CA ALA A 197 7.25 9.46 10.53
C ALA A 197 8.27 8.68 9.71
N LEU A 198 8.32 8.93 8.41
CA LEU A 198 9.38 8.41 7.55
C LEU A 198 10.66 9.20 7.77
N GLY A 199 11.79 8.51 7.94
CA GLY A 199 13.13 9.12 8.00
C GLY A 199 13.82 9.06 9.35
N PRO A 200 13.19 9.50 10.48
CA PRO A 200 13.89 9.55 11.76
C PRO A 200 14.44 8.20 12.24
N GLU A 201 13.68 7.12 12.06
CA GLU A 201 14.05 5.77 12.49
C GLU A 201 14.29 4.85 11.28
N PRO A 202 15.21 3.86 11.37
CA PRO A 202 15.53 2.96 10.27
C PRO A 202 14.36 2.04 9.87
N ALA A 203 13.39 1.84 10.77
CA ALA A 203 12.17 1.08 10.53
C ALA A 203 10.95 1.91 10.94
N VAL A 204 9.85 1.70 10.23
CA VAL A 204 8.59 2.41 10.47
C VAL A 204 7.42 1.45 10.51
N LYS A 205 6.42 1.75 11.35
CA LYS A 205 5.17 0.99 11.37
C LYS A 205 4.16 1.61 10.40
N VAL A 206 3.97 0.96 9.25
CA VAL A 206 2.92 1.35 8.29
C VAL A 206 1.57 0.80 8.74
N ASP A 207 0.61 1.69 8.97
CA ASP A 207 -0.78 1.31 9.16
C ASP A 207 -1.45 1.14 7.79
N VAL A 208 -2.21 0.06 7.62
CA VAL A 208 -2.93 -0.19 6.36
C VAL A 208 -4.38 -0.43 6.70
N THR A 209 -5.28 0.26 6.00
CA THR A 209 -6.72 0.11 6.14
C THR A 209 -7.37 0.01 4.76
N MET A 210 -8.57 -0.57 4.71
CA MET A 210 -9.32 -0.73 3.48
C MET A 210 -10.75 -0.25 3.63
N GLN A 211 -11.32 0.26 2.55
CA GLN A 211 -12.72 0.66 2.48
C GLN A 211 -13.28 0.36 1.10
N GLN A 212 -14.47 -0.23 1.02
CA GLN A 212 -15.15 -0.40 -0.25
C GLN A 212 -15.73 0.94 -0.72
N ILE A 213 -15.50 1.29 -1.98
CA ILE A 213 -15.95 2.54 -2.60
C ILE A 213 -17.37 2.35 -3.15
N ARG A 214 -18.20 3.39 -3.00
CA ARG A 214 -19.55 3.48 -3.57
C ARG A 214 -19.65 4.64 -4.54
N ARG A 215 -20.63 4.56 -5.44
CA ARG A 215 -20.91 5.62 -6.39
C ARG A 215 -21.32 6.89 -5.64
N GLY A 216 -20.68 7.99 -5.97
CA GLY A 216 -20.90 9.30 -5.38
C GLY A 216 -20.04 9.57 -4.14
N ASP A 217 -19.27 8.59 -3.65
CA ASP A 217 -18.32 8.83 -2.57
C ASP A 217 -17.28 9.88 -2.98
N VAL A 218 -16.82 10.65 -2.00
CA VAL A 218 -15.69 11.56 -2.15
C VAL A 218 -14.64 11.25 -1.09
N LEU A 219 -13.45 10.85 -1.53
CA LEU A 219 -12.26 10.77 -0.69
C LEU A 219 -11.64 12.17 -0.55
N VAL A 220 -11.30 12.56 0.67
CA VAL A 220 -10.48 13.74 0.96
C VAL A 220 -9.23 13.27 1.69
N LEU A 221 -8.06 13.43 1.08
CA LEU A 221 -6.76 13.31 1.75
C LEU A 221 -6.23 14.69 2.10
N CYS A 222 -5.64 14.85 3.28
CA CYS A 222 -5.06 16.13 3.67
C CYS A 222 -3.88 16.02 4.64
N SER A 223 -3.01 17.04 4.64
CA SER A 223 -2.03 17.28 5.72
C SER A 223 -2.72 17.80 6.98
N ASP A 224 -1.97 17.86 8.08
CA ASP A 224 -2.51 18.29 9.37
C ASP A 224 -2.92 19.77 9.38
N GLY A 225 -2.32 20.59 8.52
CA GLY A 225 -2.66 22.01 8.36
C GLY A 225 -4.09 22.24 7.88
N MET A 226 -4.73 21.24 7.24
CA MET A 226 -6.18 21.26 7.01
C MET A 226 -6.95 20.73 8.21
N SER A 227 -6.67 19.48 8.63
CA SER A 227 -7.49 18.77 9.61
C SER A 227 -7.37 19.32 11.03
N GLY A 228 -6.30 20.04 11.33
CA GLY A 228 -6.11 20.76 12.59
C GLY A 228 -6.85 22.09 12.66
N GLN A 229 -7.41 22.57 11.54
CA GLN A 229 -8.10 23.87 11.43
C GLN A 229 -9.60 23.75 11.22
N MET A 230 -10.17 22.56 11.07
CA MET A 230 -11.61 22.39 10.91
C MET A 230 -12.08 21.04 11.44
N ARG A 231 -13.38 20.92 11.74
CA ARG A 231 -13.95 19.66 12.24
C ARG A 231 -14.51 18.84 11.09
N THR A 232 -14.67 17.55 11.32
CA THR A 232 -15.24 16.60 10.34
C THR A 232 -16.59 17.05 9.73
N PRO A 233 -17.55 17.63 10.49
CA PRO A 233 -18.78 18.16 9.88
C PRO A 233 -18.57 19.31 8.90
N ASP A 234 -17.53 20.13 9.08
CA ASP A 234 -17.20 21.22 8.16
C ASP A 234 -16.70 20.67 6.82
N ILE A 235 -15.90 19.60 6.85
CA ILE A 235 -15.46 18.86 5.65
C ILE A 235 -16.67 18.32 4.89
N ALA A 236 -17.58 17.62 5.58
CA ALA A 236 -18.78 17.05 4.98
C ALA A 236 -19.65 18.12 4.30
N ARG A 237 -19.85 19.24 4.99
CA ARG A 237 -20.61 20.39 4.49
C ARG A 237 -19.98 20.97 3.22
N ILE A 238 -18.68 21.28 3.24
CA ILE A 238 -17.98 21.86 2.09
C ILE A 238 -18.02 20.92 0.88
N VAL A 239 -17.72 19.64 1.08
CA VAL A 239 -17.76 18.64 0.00
C VAL A 239 -19.16 18.55 -0.61
N THR A 240 -20.21 18.60 0.22
CA THR A 240 -21.61 18.53 -0.25
C THR A 240 -22.03 19.81 -0.98
N GLU A 241 -21.70 20.99 -0.45
CA GLU A 241 -22.07 22.29 -1.01
C GLU A 241 -21.39 22.57 -2.35
N GLN A 242 -20.14 22.12 -2.53
CA GLN A 242 -19.36 22.36 -3.74
C GLN A 242 -19.51 21.25 -4.79
N ALA A 243 -20.21 20.15 -4.49
CA ALA A 243 -20.34 19.04 -5.43
C ALA A 243 -21.04 19.47 -6.74
N PRO A 244 -20.57 19.00 -7.92
CA PRO A 244 -19.46 18.07 -8.13
C PRO A 244 -18.08 18.73 -8.38
N ASP A 245 -17.92 20.05 -8.13
CA ASP A 245 -16.71 20.81 -8.43
C ASP A 245 -15.60 20.62 -7.38
N LEU A 246 -14.70 19.68 -7.65
CA LEU A 246 -13.56 19.37 -6.77
C LEU A 246 -12.52 20.51 -6.71
N THR A 247 -12.46 21.38 -7.72
CA THR A 247 -11.58 22.56 -7.67
C THR A 247 -12.12 23.54 -6.63
N ALA A 248 -13.42 23.80 -6.65
CA ALA A 248 -14.10 24.61 -5.64
C ALA A 248 -14.05 23.95 -4.26
N THR A 249 -14.22 22.63 -4.16
CA THR A 249 -14.06 21.87 -2.90
C THR A 249 -12.68 22.09 -2.27
N CYS A 250 -11.60 21.79 -2.99
CA CYS A 250 -10.24 21.95 -2.44
C CYS A 250 -9.94 23.42 -2.09
N LYS A 251 -10.41 24.38 -2.91
CA LYS A 251 -10.27 25.80 -2.60
C LYS A 251 -10.98 26.16 -1.30
N ALA A 252 -12.24 25.75 -1.12
CA ALA A 252 -13.02 26.09 0.06
C ALA A 252 -12.46 25.45 1.34
N LEU A 253 -11.91 24.24 1.27
CA LEU A 253 -11.22 23.60 2.39
C LEU A 253 -9.96 24.39 2.79
N ILE A 254 -9.12 24.75 1.82
CA ILE A 254 -7.91 25.54 2.08
C ILE A 254 -8.25 26.94 2.60
N ASP A 255 -9.26 27.60 2.03
CA ASP A 255 -9.69 28.92 2.46
C ASP A 255 -10.16 28.89 3.92
N LEU A 256 -11.00 27.91 4.30
CA LEU A 256 -11.46 27.78 5.68
C LEU A 256 -10.30 27.51 6.66
N ALA A 257 -9.36 26.65 6.29
CA ALA A 257 -8.18 26.39 7.11
C ALA A 257 -7.32 27.66 7.31
N ASN A 258 -7.17 28.46 6.25
CA ASN A 258 -6.50 29.75 6.29
C ASN A 258 -7.27 30.82 7.08
N GLU A 259 -8.60 30.83 7.01
CA GLU A 259 -9.48 31.72 7.79
C GLU A 259 -9.41 31.41 9.29
N ASN A 260 -9.23 30.14 9.65
CA ASN A 260 -9.03 29.69 11.03
C ASN A 260 -7.59 29.89 11.55
N GLY A 261 -6.72 30.49 10.74
CA GLY A 261 -5.41 30.99 11.14
C GLY A 261 -4.27 30.51 10.24
N GLY A 262 -4.43 29.39 9.53
CA GLY A 262 -3.41 28.83 8.64
C GLY A 262 -2.01 28.75 9.27
N PRO A 263 -1.84 28.07 10.43
CA PRO A 263 -0.55 28.01 11.11
C PRO A 263 0.48 27.12 10.40
N ASP A 264 0.03 26.25 9.49
CA ASP A 264 0.86 25.30 8.78
C ASP A 264 0.60 25.28 7.27
N ASN A 265 1.40 24.51 6.53
CA ASN A 265 1.16 24.15 5.14
C ASN A 265 -0.15 23.35 5.02
N ILE A 266 -0.89 23.59 3.93
CA ILE A 266 -2.23 23.03 3.77
C ILE A 266 -2.30 22.33 2.42
N THR A 267 -2.37 21.01 2.46
CA THR A 267 -2.44 20.18 1.26
C THR A 267 -3.68 19.32 1.29
N VAL A 268 -4.41 19.28 0.17
CA VAL A 268 -5.68 18.59 0.03
C VAL A 268 -5.75 17.89 -1.33
N ILE A 269 -6.11 16.62 -1.35
CA ILE A 269 -6.60 15.91 -2.55
C ILE A 269 -8.06 15.55 -2.32
N ALA A 270 -8.94 15.91 -3.24
CA ALA A 270 -10.32 15.41 -3.28
C ALA A 270 -10.50 14.50 -4.51
N ALA A 271 -11.04 13.30 -4.32
CA ALA A 271 -11.33 12.34 -5.39
C ALA A 271 -12.78 11.83 -5.28
N ARG A 272 -13.57 12.02 -6.34
CA ARG A 272 -14.97 11.59 -6.43
C ARG A 272 -15.08 10.37 -7.33
N PHE A 273 -15.84 9.37 -6.87
CA PHE A 273 -15.97 8.09 -7.54
C PHE A 273 -17.35 7.94 -8.20
N GLU A 274 -17.36 7.69 -9.51
CA GLU A 274 -18.57 7.46 -10.30
C GLU A 274 -18.43 6.20 -11.18
N GLY A 275 -19.45 5.92 -11.99
CA GLY A 275 -19.46 4.83 -12.97
C GLY A 275 -20.45 3.71 -12.64
N ALA A 276 -20.90 2.98 -13.68
CA ALA A 276 -21.96 1.99 -13.59
C ALA A 276 -21.61 0.78 -12.71
N ASP A 277 -20.32 0.46 -12.59
CA ASP A 277 -19.85 -0.71 -11.84
C ASP A 277 -19.62 -0.44 -10.35
N LEU A 278 -19.75 0.82 -9.92
CA LEU A 278 -19.85 1.14 -8.50
C LEU A 278 -21.29 0.98 -8.01
N GLN A 279 -21.44 0.24 -6.92
CA GLN A 279 -22.71 0.12 -6.20
C GLN A 279 -23.09 1.45 -5.54
N LEU A 280 -24.39 1.71 -5.42
CA LEU A 280 -24.89 2.81 -4.61
C LEU A 280 -24.69 2.52 -3.12
N PRO A 281 -24.51 3.54 -2.28
CA PRO A 281 -24.31 3.34 -0.84
C PRO A 281 -25.57 2.80 -0.16
N GLU A 282 -25.39 1.83 0.74
CA GLU A 282 -26.45 1.29 1.58
C GLU A 282 -26.54 2.04 2.92
N ALA A 283 -27.75 2.11 3.52
CA ALA A 283 -27.98 2.91 4.71
C ALA A 283 -27.24 2.44 5.99
N ALA A 284 -26.83 1.17 6.05
CA ALA A 284 -26.17 0.56 7.20
C ALA A 284 -24.74 0.08 6.91
N GLU A 285 -24.13 0.58 5.83
CA GLU A 285 -22.78 0.18 5.45
C GLU A 285 -21.74 0.82 6.37
N PHE A 286 -20.78 0.03 6.83
CA PHE A 286 -19.68 0.52 7.65
C PHE A 286 -18.73 1.38 6.81
N VAL A 287 -18.38 2.55 7.36
CA VAL A 287 -17.30 3.41 6.88
C VAL A 287 -16.45 3.78 8.08
N GLY A 288 -15.14 3.60 7.98
CA GLY A 288 -14.21 3.97 9.03
C GLY A 288 -12.89 3.23 8.93
N HIS A 289 -12.04 3.42 9.94
CA HIS A 289 -10.78 2.68 10.04
C HIS A 289 -11.03 1.18 10.21
N GLN A 290 -10.65 0.40 9.21
CA GLN A 290 -10.69 -1.06 9.20
C GLN A 290 -9.28 -1.59 8.89
N PRO A 291 -8.50 -2.03 9.91
CA PRO A 291 -7.17 -2.56 9.68
C PRO A 291 -7.16 -3.67 8.63
N TYR A 292 -6.28 -3.54 7.64
CA TYR A 292 -6.07 -4.56 6.64
C TYR A 292 -5.21 -5.67 7.23
N VAL A 293 -5.78 -6.87 7.31
CA VAL A 293 -5.06 -8.09 7.65
C VAL A 293 -5.03 -8.93 6.38
N SER A 294 -3.82 -9.21 5.86
CA SER A 294 -3.70 -10.04 4.65
C SER A 294 -4.29 -11.43 4.89
N GLN A 295 -4.74 -12.12 3.84
CA GLN A 295 -5.31 -13.46 4.02
C GLN A 295 -4.31 -14.45 4.61
N VAL A 296 -3.01 -14.26 4.34
CA VAL A 296 -1.93 -15.07 4.90
C VAL A 296 -1.80 -14.84 6.41
N GLU A 297 -1.81 -13.58 6.86
CA GLU A 297 -1.75 -13.23 8.29
C GLU A 297 -3.03 -13.64 9.03
N ALA A 298 -4.19 -13.47 8.38
CA ALA A 298 -5.46 -13.92 8.92
C ALA A 298 -5.47 -15.43 9.15
N ARG A 299 -4.99 -16.22 8.18
CA ARG A 299 -4.85 -17.69 8.32
C ARG A 299 -3.86 -18.09 9.41
N ALA A 300 -2.76 -17.34 9.57
CA ALA A 300 -1.77 -17.60 10.61
C ALA A 300 -2.27 -17.27 12.03
N THR A 301 -3.28 -16.40 12.16
CA THR A 301 -3.85 -15.98 13.45
C THR A 301 -5.16 -16.69 13.82
N MET A 302 -5.76 -17.46 12.90
CA MET A 302 -6.89 -18.32 13.25
C MET A 302 -6.45 -19.45 14.21
N PRO A 303 -7.22 -19.75 15.26
CA PRO A 303 -6.94 -20.89 16.11
C PRO A 303 -6.96 -22.17 15.27
N LEU A 304 -5.88 -22.96 15.35
CA LEU A 304 -5.80 -24.26 14.69
C LEU A 304 -6.94 -25.15 15.21
N THR A 305 -7.94 -25.39 14.37
CA THR A 305 -9.00 -26.35 14.64
C THR A 305 -8.57 -27.73 14.12
N ALA A 306 -9.06 -28.81 14.72
CA ALA A 306 -8.80 -30.17 14.23
C ALA A 306 -9.15 -30.32 12.74
N ALA A 307 -10.24 -29.69 12.30
CA ALA A 307 -10.65 -29.66 10.90
C ALA A 307 -9.63 -28.94 9.99
N SER A 308 -9.05 -27.81 10.43
CA SER A 308 -8.02 -27.09 9.65
C SER A 308 -6.71 -27.87 9.53
N ILE A 309 -6.37 -28.68 10.55
CA ILE A 309 -5.21 -29.57 10.54
C ILE A 309 -5.44 -30.74 9.57
N GLU A 310 -6.60 -31.39 9.64
CA GLU A 310 -6.97 -32.47 8.72
C GLU A 310 -7.01 -32.00 7.26
N GLN A 311 -7.55 -30.81 7.02
CA GLN A 311 -7.60 -30.23 5.67
C GLN A 311 -6.21 -29.88 5.13
N SER A 312 -5.32 -29.32 5.97
CA SER A 312 -3.93 -29.04 5.58
C SER A 312 -3.13 -30.31 5.30
N LEU A 313 -3.37 -31.39 6.05
CA LEU A 313 -2.77 -32.70 5.80
C LEU A 313 -3.30 -33.34 4.51
N GLN A 314 -4.60 -33.19 4.21
CA GLN A 314 -5.20 -33.66 2.96
C GLN A 314 -4.63 -32.91 1.76
N ASP A 315 -4.51 -31.58 1.83
CA ASP A 315 -3.93 -30.75 0.76
C ASP A 315 -2.45 -31.08 0.51
N ALA A 316 -1.67 -31.32 1.57
CA ALA A 316 -0.28 -31.77 1.45
C ALA A 316 -0.17 -33.17 0.82
N THR A 317 -1.07 -34.09 1.17
CA THR A 317 -1.11 -35.45 0.60
C THR A 317 -1.50 -35.42 -0.88
N LEU A 318 -2.43 -34.55 -1.26
CA LEU A 318 -2.84 -34.34 -2.65
C LEU A 318 -1.71 -33.70 -3.48
N MET A 319 -0.93 -32.78 -2.92
CA MET A 319 0.26 -32.23 -3.57
C MET A 319 1.33 -33.31 -3.79
N GLU A 320 1.61 -34.17 -2.80
CA GLU A 320 2.56 -35.28 -2.97
C GLU A 320 2.09 -36.29 -4.03
N MET A 321 0.80 -36.64 -4.05
CA MET A 321 0.25 -37.56 -5.06
C MET A 321 0.30 -36.98 -6.49
N SER A 322 0.10 -35.67 -6.64
CA SER A 322 0.25 -34.94 -7.90
C SER A 322 1.70 -34.97 -8.41
N LEU A 323 2.67 -34.73 -7.53
CA LEU A 323 4.10 -34.78 -7.87
C LEU A 323 4.54 -36.20 -8.28
N VAL A 324 4.02 -37.24 -7.62
CA VAL A 324 4.33 -38.64 -7.96
C VAL A 324 3.72 -39.05 -9.30
N THR A 325 2.48 -38.63 -9.60
CA THR A 325 1.82 -38.97 -10.88
C THR A 325 2.45 -38.28 -12.09
N THR A 326 2.99 -37.07 -11.93
CA THR A 326 3.76 -36.43 -13.01
C THR A 326 5.08 -37.15 -13.32
N ALA A 327 5.72 -37.78 -12.33
CA ALA A 327 7.00 -38.46 -12.49
C ALA A 327 6.90 -39.86 -13.14
N GLU A 328 5.74 -40.53 -13.07
CA GLU A 328 5.55 -41.87 -13.64
C GLU A 328 5.13 -41.88 -15.13
N SER A 329 4.87 -40.71 -15.74
CA SER A 329 4.43 -40.61 -17.14
C SER A 329 5.56 -40.53 -18.19
N GLU A 330 6.83 -40.43 -17.77
CA GLU A 330 7.97 -40.47 -18.70
C GLU A 330 8.53 -41.90 -18.84
N SER A 331 8.01 -42.65 -19.81
CA SER A 331 8.60 -43.95 -20.22
C SER A 331 9.60 -43.75 -21.37
N PRO A 332 10.77 -44.44 -21.39
CA PRO A 332 11.84 -44.15 -22.34
C PRO A 332 11.65 -44.87 -23.68
N VAL A 333 11.69 -44.09 -24.77
CA VAL A 333 11.72 -44.60 -26.15
C VAL A 333 13.11 -45.16 -26.48
N ALA A 334 13.19 -46.42 -26.90
CA ALA A 334 14.43 -47.07 -27.35
C ALA A 334 14.78 -46.70 -28.81
N PRO A 335 16.07 -46.60 -29.20
CA PRO A 335 16.46 -46.24 -30.56
C PRO A 335 16.66 -47.48 -31.45
N ASN A 336 16.12 -47.42 -32.67
CA ASN A 336 16.46 -48.31 -33.79
C ASN A 336 17.46 -47.60 -34.72
N HIS A 337 18.52 -48.29 -35.12
CA HIS A 337 19.40 -47.90 -36.22
C HIS A 337 19.59 -49.07 -37.18
N GLU A 338 19.32 -48.85 -38.48
CA GLU A 338 20.00 -49.56 -39.57
C GLU A 338 20.56 -48.58 -40.62
N ALA A 339 21.86 -48.76 -40.83
CA ALA A 339 22.78 -48.51 -41.94
C ALA A 339 22.44 -47.64 -43.18
N GLY A 340 23.44 -46.81 -43.54
CA GLY A 340 24.12 -46.92 -44.83
C GLY A 340 24.50 -45.61 -45.55
N GLY A 341 25.80 -45.33 -45.73
CA GLY A 341 26.26 -44.51 -46.88
C GLY A 341 27.44 -43.53 -46.72
N LYS A 342 28.66 -44.07 -46.66
CA LYS A 342 29.98 -43.59 -47.18
C LYS A 342 30.48 -42.12 -47.05
N ARG A 343 31.75 -42.07 -46.61
CA ARG A 343 32.69 -40.97 -46.31
C ARG A 343 33.12 -40.09 -47.51
N THR A 344 33.44 -38.81 -47.23
CA THR A 344 34.72 -38.16 -47.63
C THR A 344 35.13 -37.09 -46.61
N THR A 345 36.44 -36.92 -46.40
CA THR A 345 37.16 -36.33 -45.24
C THR A 345 37.78 -34.95 -45.52
N VAL A 346 37.77 -34.00 -44.55
CA VAL A 346 38.92 -33.13 -44.09
C VAL A 346 38.55 -32.46 -42.72
N PRO A 347 39.46 -31.82 -41.92
CA PRO A 347 39.79 -32.26 -40.58
C PRO A 347 39.44 -31.26 -39.45
N MET A 348 39.79 -31.69 -38.24
CA MET A 348 39.53 -31.15 -36.90
C MET A 348 39.90 -29.68 -36.65
N THR A 349 39.05 -29.03 -35.86
CA THR A 349 39.42 -28.08 -34.80
C THR A 349 38.49 -28.32 -33.61
N GLU A 350 39.05 -28.68 -32.46
CA GLU A 350 38.36 -28.84 -31.16
C GLU A 350 37.85 -27.49 -30.64
N PRO A 351 36.66 -27.43 -29.99
CA PRO A 351 36.33 -26.36 -29.08
C PRO A 351 36.40 -26.81 -27.61
N ALA A 352 36.71 -25.82 -26.78
CA ALA A 352 37.03 -25.91 -25.36
C ALA A 352 35.93 -26.49 -24.46
N ASP A 353 36.40 -27.02 -23.33
CA ASP A 353 35.66 -27.61 -22.21
C ASP A 353 34.51 -26.73 -21.69
N VAL A 354 33.29 -27.29 -21.71
CA VAL A 354 32.14 -26.81 -20.93
C VAL A 354 32.06 -27.67 -19.66
N VAL A 355 32.37 -27.07 -18.51
CA VAL A 355 32.16 -27.68 -17.18
C VAL A 355 30.64 -27.79 -16.91
N PRO A 356 30.07 -28.98 -16.63
CA PRO A 356 28.66 -29.10 -16.30
C PRO A 356 28.40 -28.68 -14.85
N ALA A 357 27.31 -27.93 -14.63
CA ALA A 357 26.79 -27.58 -13.30
C ALA A 357 26.38 -28.84 -12.50
N PRO A 358 26.51 -28.84 -11.16
CA PRO A 358 26.26 -30.03 -10.35
C PRO A 358 24.76 -30.39 -10.34
N ARG A 359 24.45 -31.63 -10.72
CA ARG A 359 23.12 -32.22 -10.54
C ARG A 359 22.94 -32.58 -9.06
N VAL A 360 22.07 -31.86 -8.36
CA VAL A 360 21.63 -32.22 -7.00
C VAL A 360 20.78 -33.48 -7.10
N SER A 361 21.14 -34.54 -6.38
CA SER A 361 20.38 -35.79 -6.42
C SER A 361 19.12 -35.71 -5.54
N VAL A 362 18.07 -36.45 -5.89
CA VAL A 362 16.81 -36.56 -5.14
C VAL A 362 17.03 -36.96 -3.67
N ALA A 363 18.12 -37.68 -3.38
CA ALA A 363 18.52 -38.03 -2.01
C ALA A 363 18.97 -36.80 -1.18
N GLN A 364 19.58 -35.78 -1.80
CA GLN A 364 19.98 -34.55 -1.11
C GLN A 364 18.79 -33.63 -0.81
N LEU A 365 17.78 -33.56 -1.70
CA LEU A 365 16.53 -32.84 -1.40
C LEU A 365 15.78 -33.47 -0.22
N ARG A 366 15.69 -34.81 -0.14
CA ARG A 366 15.02 -35.50 0.98
C ARG A 366 15.65 -35.20 2.33
N LEU A 367 16.97 -34.99 2.39
CA LEU A 367 17.70 -34.65 3.61
C LEU A 367 17.47 -33.19 4.06
N ILE A 368 17.38 -32.26 3.10
CA ILE A 368 17.14 -30.83 3.38
C ILE A 368 15.68 -30.61 3.83
N PHE A 369 14.71 -31.19 3.13
CA PHE A 369 13.28 -31.03 3.49
C PHE A 369 12.89 -31.84 4.73
N GLY A 370 13.47 -33.04 4.93
CA GLY A 370 13.26 -33.84 6.13
C GLY A 370 13.74 -33.15 7.42
N GLY A 371 14.86 -32.41 7.34
CA GLY A 371 15.43 -31.65 8.47
C GLY A 371 14.63 -30.40 8.84
N VAL A 372 14.08 -29.69 7.86
CA VAL A 372 13.23 -28.50 8.11
C VAL A 372 11.89 -28.91 8.73
N ALA A 373 11.27 -30.00 8.28
CA ALA A 373 10.03 -30.51 8.85
C ALA A 373 10.18 -30.97 10.31
N THR A 374 11.31 -31.59 10.66
CA THR A 374 11.59 -32.00 12.04
C THR A 374 11.90 -30.82 12.96
N LEU A 375 12.55 -29.76 12.46
CA LEU A 375 12.80 -28.54 13.24
C LEU A 375 11.52 -27.74 13.50
N VAL A 376 10.61 -27.66 12.51
CA VAL A 376 9.30 -27.01 12.69
C VAL A 376 8.41 -27.81 13.65
N ALA A 377 8.39 -29.15 13.54
CA ALA A 377 7.65 -29.99 14.47
C ALA A 377 8.21 -29.89 15.91
N ALA A 378 9.53 -29.88 16.09
CA ALA A 378 10.15 -29.72 17.41
C ALA A 378 9.89 -28.33 18.01
N TRP A 379 9.90 -27.27 17.20
CA TRP A 379 9.56 -25.91 17.64
C TRP A 379 8.09 -25.79 18.05
N LEU A 380 7.16 -26.37 17.27
CA LEU A 380 5.73 -26.39 17.60
C LEU A 380 5.43 -27.19 18.87
N ILE A 381 6.09 -28.32 19.08
CA ILE A 381 5.96 -29.12 20.33
C ILE A 381 6.52 -28.34 21.52
N TRP A 382 7.65 -27.65 21.37
CA TRP A 382 8.21 -26.83 22.44
C TRP A 382 7.30 -25.64 22.81
N VAL A 383 6.74 -24.95 21.83
CA VAL A 383 5.76 -23.87 22.05
C VAL A 383 4.50 -24.38 22.75
N TYR A 384 4.02 -25.58 22.40
CA TYR A 384 2.80 -26.15 22.96
C TYR A 384 2.96 -26.63 24.41
N PHE A 385 4.15 -27.11 24.81
CA PHE A 385 4.37 -27.67 26.15
C PHE A 385 5.03 -26.74 27.17
N PHE A 386 5.73 -25.68 26.73
CA PHE A 386 6.57 -24.86 27.63
C PHE A 386 6.18 -23.37 27.73
N LYS A 387 5.07 -22.94 27.09
CA LYS A 387 4.48 -21.60 27.29
C LYS A 387 3.00 -21.69 27.69
N GLY A 388 2.74 -22.43 28.77
CA GLY A 388 1.50 -22.41 29.54
C GLY A 388 1.76 -21.85 30.93
#